data_AF-A0A442HF11-F1
#
_entry.id   AF-A0A442HF11-F1
#
_cell.length_a   1.000
_cell.length_b   1.000
_cell.length_c   1.000
_cell.angle_alpha   90.00
_cell.angle_beta   90.00
_cell.angle_gamma   90.00
#
_symmetry.space_group_name_H-M   'P 1'
#
loop_
_entity.id
_entity.type
_entity.pdbx_description
1 polymer ?
#
loop_
_entity_poly.entity_id
_entity_poly.type
_entity_poly.pdbx_seq_one_letter_code
_entity_poly.pdbx_strand_id
1 'polypeptide(L)'
;MHTRVGSADSHLIGYRADVDGLRAIAVISVIAFHLSRSWLPGGYLGVDIFFVLSGYLITLILWREALKGQFSILRFYERRIRRIMPALLLLLFFATIAAVALLLPADLIGYGKSMLATIGFVANIYFWRDTDYFSRAAEAKPLLHVWSLGVEEQFYIIFPLLIAVFARFWPRATFPAITLLTLVSLAANCLALKVGGASPAFFLLPTRAWELGAGAMIALLPASLAPRGTTAGLLGSIGAVAILIGIISPLQTYGPIPVALPVVIAEGELFRFRSIFNEALAAQP
;
A
#
# COMPACT_ATOMS: atom_id res chain seq x y z
N MET A 1 28.76 8.48 20.38
CA MET A 1 27.35 8.22 20.75
C MET A 1 26.47 8.70 19.60
N HIS A 2 26.30 7.88 18.57
CA HIS A 2 25.48 8.21 17.39
C HIS A 2 24.26 7.28 17.37
N THR A 3 23.09 7.85 17.66
CA THR A 3 21.80 7.17 17.57
C THR A 3 21.41 7.00 16.10
N ARG A 4 21.56 5.79 15.55
CA ARG A 4 20.96 5.39 14.27
C ARG A 4 19.44 5.28 14.45
N VAL A 5 18.73 6.36 14.13
CA VAL A 5 17.27 6.34 13.98
C VAL A 5 17.00 6.09 12.49
N GLY A 6 16.58 4.87 12.13
CA GLY A 6 16.11 4.61 10.76
C GLY A 6 16.10 3.16 10.26
N SER A 7 16.81 2.20 10.87
CA SER A 7 17.01 0.86 10.25
C SER A 7 16.33 -0.33 10.95
N ALA A 8 15.52 -0.11 11.99
CA ALA A 8 15.06 -1.20 12.87
C ALA A 8 14.22 -2.28 12.15
N ASP A 9 13.45 -1.92 11.12
CA ASP A 9 12.65 -2.90 10.36
C ASP A 9 13.50 -3.70 9.33
N SER A 10 14.59 -3.10 8.82
CA SER A 10 15.49 -3.69 7.81
C SER A 10 16.52 -4.69 8.36
N HIS A 11 16.66 -4.78 9.69
CA HIS A 11 17.51 -5.80 10.32
C HIS A 11 16.75 -7.10 10.60
N LEU A 12 15.42 -7.05 10.66
CA LEU A 12 14.60 -8.23 10.90
C LEU A 12 14.36 -9.01 9.60
N ILE A 13 14.01 -8.30 8.52
CA ILE A 13 13.91 -8.83 7.17
C ILE A 13 15.10 -8.17 6.47
N GLY A 14 16.15 -8.93 6.12
CA GLY A 14 17.36 -8.35 5.52
C GLY A 14 17.03 -7.38 4.38
N TYR A 15 17.90 -6.41 4.13
CA TYR A 15 17.67 -5.38 3.09
C TYR A 15 17.27 -6.00 1.74
N ARG A 16 16.17 -5.48 1.17
CA ARG A 16 15.49 -6.01 -0.02
C ARG A 16 15.52 -4.96 -1.14
N ALA A 17 16.60 -4.97 -1.92
CA ALA A 17 16.79 -4.02 -3.03
C ALA A 17 15.71 -4.16 -4.13
N ASP A 18 15.17 -5.36 -4.31
CA ASP A 18 14.06 -5.68 -5.21
C ASP A 18 12.78 -4.90 -4.84
N VAL A 19 12.41 -4.90 -3.56
CA VAL A 19 11.20 -4.19 -3.07
C VAL A 19 11.36 -2.69 -3.20
N ASP A 20 12.53 -2.18 -2.87
CA ASP A 20 12.81 -0.75 -2.99
C ASP A 20 12.86 -0.31 -4.45
N GLY A 21 13.37 -1.15 -5.35
CA GLY A 21 13.32 -0.94 -6.80
C GLY A 21 11.88 -0.85 -7.33
N LEU A 22 11.02 -1.79 -6.95
CA LEU A 22 9.60 -1.76 -7.33
C LEU A 22 8.86 -0.54 -6.76
N ARG A 23 9.17 -0.14 -5.53
CA ARG A 23 8.65 1.11 -4.97
C ARG A 23 9.11 2.33 -5.76
N ALA A 24 10.38 2.39 -6.14
CA ALA A 24 10.91 3.49 -6.93
C ALA A 24 10.17 3.61 -8.28
N ILE A 25 9.97 2.48 -8.98
CA ILE A 25 9.17 2.42 -10.21
C ILE A 25 7.76 2.95 -9.94
N ALA A 26 7.11 2.48 -8.89
CA ALA A 26 5.76 2.93 -8.52
C ALA A 26 5.67 4.45 -8.28
N VAL A 27 6.64 5.07 -7.58
CA VAL A 27 6.66 6.52 -7.36
C VAL A 27 6.82 7.25 -8.69
N ILE A 28 7.80 6.83 -9.49
CA ILE A 28 8.11 7.47 -10.77
C ILE A 28 6.90 7.41 -11.70
N SER A 29 6.18 6.29 -11.72
CA SER A 29 4.97 6.14 -12.52
C SER A 29 3.87 7.10 -12.09
N VAL A 30 3.65 7.30 -10.78
CA VAL A 30 2.65 8.25 -10.26
C VAL A 30 3.05 9.69 -10.59
N ILE A 31 4.34 10.04 -10.45
CA ILE A 31 4.84 11.37 -10.81
C ILE A 31 4.63 11.63 -12.30
N ALA A 32 5.01 10.68 -13.17
CA ALA A 32 4.86 10.82 -14.62
C ALA A 32 3.40 11.03 -15.03
N PHE A 33 2.47 10.30 -14.41
CA PHE A 33 1.03 10.45 -14.65
C PHE A 33 0.52 11.85 -14.33
N HIS A 34 0.97 12.46 -13.23
CA HIS A 34 0.55 13.80 -12.80
C HIS A 34 1.27 14.94 -13.52
N LEU A 35 2.49 14.71 -14.02
CA LEU A 35 3.19 15.66 -14.89
C LEU A 35 2.52 15.74 -16.27
N SER A 36 2.17 14.59 -16.83
CA SER A 36 1.39 14.50 -18.06
C SER A 36 0.71 13.15 -18.17
N ARG A 37 -0.62 13.17 -18.24
CA ARG A 37 -1.44 11.96 -18.43
C ARG A 37 -1.14 11.22 -19.73
N SER A 38 -0.54 11.89 -20.73
CA SER A 38 -0.16 11.24 -21.99
C SER A 38 1.17 10.48 -21.93
N TRP A 39 2.06 10.82 -20.98
CA TRP A 39 3.36 10.14 -20.86
C TRP A 39 3.19 8.72 -20.33
N LEU A 40 2.33 8.58 -19.33
CA LEU A 40 2.10 7.31 -18.67
C LEU A 40 0.64 7.22 -18.21
N PRO A 41 -0.31 6.91 -19.11
CA PRO A 41 -1.74 6.97 -18.83
C PRO A 41 -2.17 6.08 -17.65
N GLY A 42 -1.47 4.97 -17.43
CA GLY A 42 -1.69 4.04 -16.31
C GLY A 42 -0.77 4.27 -15.11
N GLY A 43 -0.03 5.39 -15.06
CA GLY A 43 0.94 5.62 -13.99
C GLY A 43 0.34 5.73 -12.59
N TYR A 44 -0.96 6.03 -12.48
CA TYR A 44 -1.70 5.98 -11.21
C TYR A 44 -1.71 4.58 -10.56
N LEU A 45 -1.52 3.50 -11.34
CA LEU A 45 -1.39 2.13 -10.83
C LEU A 45 -0.15 1.94 -9.95
N GLY A 46 0.80 2.89 -9.94
CA GLY A 46 1.89 2.90 -8.96
C GLY A 46 1.38 2.91 -7.52
N VAL A 47 0.21 3.53 -7.25
CA VAL A 47 -0.41 3.47 -5.91
C VAL A 47 -0.84 2.04 -5.56
N ASP A 48 -1.40 1.29 -6.52
CA ASP A 48 -1.79 -0.10 -6.34
C ASP A 48 -0.57 -0.97 -5.96
N ILE A 49 0.55 -0.78 -6.68
CA ILE A 49 1.83 -1.46 -6.37
C ILE A 49 2.27 -1.13 -4.94
N PHE A 50 2.22 0.15 -4.56
CA PHE A 50 2.56 0.59 -3.21
C PHE A 50 1.70 -0.11 -2.15
N PHE A 51 0.39 -0.16 -2.34
CA PHE A 51 -0.53 -0.80 -1.39
C PHE A 51 -0.27 -2.29 -1.25
N VAL A 52 -0.03 -3.02 -2.35
CA VAL A 52 0.31 -4.44 -2.27
C VAL A 52 1.64 -4.65 -1.54
N LEU A 53 2.69 -3.88 -1.86
CA LEU A 53 3.99 -3.99 -1.17
C LEU A 53 3.90 -3.64 0.32
N SER A 54 3.11 -2.61 0.65
CA SER A 54 2.83 -2.18 2.02
C SER A 54 2.08 -3.25 2.82
N GLY A 55 1.07 -3.89 2.21
CA GLY A 55 0.35 -5.01 2.79
C GLY A 55 1.25 -6.22 3.04
N TYR A 56 2.09 -6.56 2.06
CA TYR A 56 3.05 -7.66 2.16
C TYR A 56 4.05 -7.44 3.31
N LEU A 57 4.75 -6.31 3.31
CA LEU A 57 5.79 -6.04 4.29
C LEU A 57 5.22 -5.95 5.70
N ILE A 58 4.09 -5.28 5.87
CA ILE A 58 3.54 -5.14 7.21
C ILE A 58 3.06 -6.47 7.76
N THR A 59 2.41 -7.28 6.92
CA THR A 59 1.94 -8.60 7.33
C THR A 59 3.10 -9.50 7.71
N LEU A 60 4.21 -9.46 6.96
CA LEU A 60 5.41 -10.22 7.28
C LEU A 60 5.99 -9.84 8.66
N ILE A 61 6.08 -8.54 8.96
CA ILE A 61 6.56 -8.03 10.26
C ILE A 61 5.63 -8.49 11.38
N LEU A 62 4.33 -8.21 11.24
CA LEU A 62 3.31 -8.49 12.24
C LEU A 62 3.18 -9.99 12.53
N TRP A 63 3.08 -10.80 11.49
CA TRP A 63 2.92 -12.24 11.61
C TRP A 63 4.13 -12.88 12.29
N ARG A 64 5.35 -12.44 11.96
CA ARG A 64 6.57 -12.93 12.59
C ARG A 64 6.66 -12.53 14.06
N GLU A 65 6.37 -11.26 14.39
CA GLU A 65 6.35 -10.81 15.77
C GLU A 65 5.29 -11.57 16.59
N ALA A 66 4.11 -11.83 16.00
CA ALA A 66 3.04 -12.58 16.64
C ALA A 66 3.43 -14.04 16.90
N LEU A 67 4.00 -14.74 15.93
CA LEU A 67 4.46 -16.13 16.10
C LEU A 67 5.56 -16.27 17.16
N LYS A 68 6.39 -15.23 17.35
CA LYS A 68 7.43 -15.20 18.40
C LYS A 68 6.91 -14.72 19.76
N GLY A 69 5.64 -14.36 19.88
CA GLY A 69 5.08 -13.75 21.09
C GLY A 69 5.69 -12.37 21.44
N GLN A 70 6.31 -11.70 20.46
CA GLN A 70 7.04 -10.43 20.64
C GLN A 70 6.24 -9.22 20.17
N PHE A 71 5.05 -9.45 19.60
CA PHE A 71 4.20 -8.39 19.06
C PHE A 71 3.82 -7.37 20.15
N SER A 72 4.02 -6.09 19.82
CA SER A 72 3.59 -4.98 20.65
C SER A 72 2.98 -3.90 19.78
N ILE A 73 1.69 -3.68 19.97
CA ILE A 73 0.93 -2.67 19.25
C ILE A 73 1.48 -1.25 19.47
N LEU A 74 1.93 -0.95 20.70
CA LEU A 74 2.49 0.34 21.03
C LEU A 74 3.82 0.58 20.30
N ARG A 75 4.72 -0.40 20.32
CA ARG A 75 6.01 -0.30 19.60
C ARG A 75 5.78 -0.19 18.10
N PHE A 76 4.78 -0.88 17.57
CA PHE A 76 4.40 -0.79 16.16
C PHE A 76 4.01 0.65 15.77
N TYR A 77 3.07 1.27 16.50
CA TYR A 77 2.63 2.63 16.20
C TYR A 77 3.73 3.67 16.46
N GLU A 78 4.55 3.48 17.49
CA GLU A 78 5.68 4.37 17.75
C GLU A 78 6.65 4.41 16.55
N ARG A 79 7.05 3.23 16.02
CA ARG A 79 7.94 3.16 14.86
C ARG A 79 7.36 3.84 13.63
N ARG A 80 6.06 3.64 13.39
CA ARG A 80 5.31 4.26 12.29
C ARG A 80 5.32 5.78 12.40
N ILE A 81 4.92 6.31 13.55
CA ILE A 81 4.84 7.75 13.80
C ILE A 81 6.22 8.39 13.62
N ARG A 82 7.28 7.79 14.20
CA ARG A 82 8.65 8.29 14.05
C ARG A 82 9.17 8.26 12.60
N ARG A 83 8.65 7.35 11.78
CA ARG A 83 9.01 7.23 10.36
C ARG A 83 8.25 8.22 9.47
N ILE A 84 6.96 8.44 9.74
CA ILE A 84 6.06 9.16 8.82
C ILE A 84 5.90 10.63 9.20
N MET A 85 5.73 10.95 10.49
CA MET A 85 5.46 12.33 10.93
C MET A 85 6.52 13.34 10.51
N PRO A 86 7.84 13.08 10.59
CA PRO A 86 8.83 14.08 10.21
C PRO A 86 8.70 14.51 8.75
N ALA A 87 8.54 13.55 7.84
CA ALA A 87 8.39 13.83 6.41
C ALA A 87 7.04 14.49 6.11
N LEU A 88 5.96 14.04 6.76
CA LEU A 88 4.63 14.63 6.57
C LEU A 88 4.58 16.08 7.04
N LEU A 89 5.13 16.38 8.22
CA LEU A 89 5.17 17.74 8.75
C LEU A 89 6.01 18.68 7.88
N LEU A 90 7.14 18.19 7.34
CA LEU A 90 7.96 18.96 6.40
C LEU A 90 7.22 19.25 5.09
N LEU A 91 6.52 18.25 4.55
CA LEU A 91 5.66 18.40 3.38
C LEU A 91 4.58 19.46 3.65
N LEU A 92 3.84 19.34 4.76
CA LEU A 92 2.78 20.29 5.10
C LEU A 92 3.32 21.71 5.31
N PHE A 93 4.49 21.85 5.93
CA PHE A 93 5.14 23.15 6.13
C PHE A 93 5.43 23.86 4.79
N PHE A 94 6.14 23.20 3.88
CA PHE A 94 6.46 23.80 2.58
C PHE A 94 5.23 23.96 1.69
N ALA A 95 4.30 23.00 1.72
CA ALA A 95 3.03 23.11 1.01
C ALA A 95 2.21 24.30 1.53
N THR A 96 2.27 24.61 2.83
CA THR A 96 1.54 25.76 3.41
C THR A 96 2.16 27.07 2.94
N ILE A 97 3.49 27.17 2.95
CA ILE A 97 4.20 28.36 2.42
C ILE A 97 3.82 28.59 0.95
N ALA A 98 3.89 27.55 0.13
CA ALA A 98 3.51 27.63 -1.28
C ALA A 98 2.02 27.98 -1.46
N ALA A 99 1.13 27.37 -0.66
CA ALA A 99 -0.29 27.64 -0.71
C ALA A 99 -0.61 29.10 -0.40
N VAL A 100 -0.03 29.67 0.66
CA VAL A 100 -0.22 31.08 1.03
C VAL A 100 0.33 32.03 -0.03
N ALA A 101 1.42 31.67 -0.69
CA ALA A 101 2.02 32.50 -1.74
C ALA A 101 1.27 32.45 -3.08
N LEU A 102 0.63 31.32 -3.42
CA LEU A 102 0.14 31.03 -4.77
C LEU A 102 -1.39 30.92 -4.90
N LEU A 103 -2.10 30.56 -3.83
CA LEU A 103 -3.54 30.30 -3.89
C LEU A 103 -4.38 31.55 -3.62
N LEU A 104 -5.56 31.60 -4.24
CA LEU A 104 -6.57 32.60 -3.93
C LEU A 104 -7.17 32.36 -2.53
N PRO A 105 -7.73 33.40 -1.86
CA PRO A 105 -8.31 33.25 -0.52
C PRO A 105 -9.37 32.14 -0.41
N ALA A 106 -10.20 31.93 -1.45
CA ALA A 106 -11.19 30.86 -1.47
C ALA A 106 -10.54 29.46 -1.50
N ASP A 107 -9.45 29.30 -2.26
CA ASP A 107 -8.73 28.03 -2.39
C ASP A 107 -7.92 27.72 -1.12
N LEU A 108 -7.45 28.74 -0.40
CA LEU A 108 -6.79 28.57 0.90
C LEU A 108 -7.69 27.93 1.96
N ILE A 109 -9.00 28.18 1.92
CA ILE A 109 -9.96 27.52 2.80
C ILE A 109 -10.03 26.02 2.48
N GLY A 110 -10.07 25.66 1.19
CA GLY A 110 -10.03 24.27 0.74
C GLY A 110 -8.72 23.58 1.12
N TYR A 111 -7.60 24.27 0.94
CA TYR A 111 -6.28 23.81 1.37
C TYR A 111 -6.26 23.52 2.88
N GLY A 112 -6.70 24.45 3.71
CA GLY A 112 -6.74 24.28 5.17
C GLY A 112 -7.57 23.07 5.61
N LYS A 113 -8.74 22.85 4.99
CA LYS A 113 -9.55 21.64 5.24
C LYS A 113 -8.81 20.36 4.85
N SER A 114 -8.16 20.34 3.68
CA SER A 114 -7.37 19.19 3.23
C SER A 114 -6.16 18.92 4.13
N MET A 115 -5.53 19.97 4.67
CA MET A 115 -4.42 19.86 5.63
C MET A 115 -4.88 19.23 6.94
N LEU A 116 -6.00 19.70 7.51
CA LEU A 116 -6.58 19.10 8.72
C LEU A 116 -6.97 17.63 8.49
N ALA A 117 -7.57 17.33 7.34
CA ALA A 117 -7.89 15.96 6.96
C ALA A 117 -6.63 15.09 6.81
N THR A 118 -5.53 15.65 6.32
CA THR A 118 -4.23 14.97 6.19
C THR A 118 -3.65 14.61 7.55
N ILE A 119 -3.64 15.57 8.50
CA ILE A 119 -3.15 15.34 9.88
C ILE A 119 -3.99 14.26 10.58
N GLY A 120 -5.31 14.25 10.34
CA GLY A 120 -6.22 13.24 10.87
C GLY A 120 -6.21 11.91 10.12
N PHE A 121 -5.37 11.73 9.08
CA PHE A 121 -5.36 10.56 8.20
C PHE A 121 -6.74 10.22 7.59
N VAL A 122 -7.52 11.24 7.27
CA VAL A 122 -8.85 11.15 6.63
C VAL A 122 -8.93 11.95 5.33
N ALA A 123 -7.77 12.32 4.76
CA ALA A 123 -7.68 13.03 3.48
C ALA A 123 -8.41 12.29 2.34
N ASN A 124 -8.39 10.96 2.35
CA ASN A 124 -9.14 10.15 1.40
C ASN A 124 -10.65 10.36 1.47
N ILE A 125 -11.22 10.44 2.67
CA ILE A 125 -12.65 10.70 2.87
C ILE A 125 -12.99 12.13 2.47
N TYR A 126 -12.09 13.08 2.77
CA TYR A 126 -12.23 14.47 2.35
C TYR A 126 -12.30 14.59 0.83
N PHE A 127 -11.29 14.09 0.11
CA PHE A 127 -11.22 14.22 -1.34
C PHE A 127 -12.32 13.43 -2.06
N TRP A 128 -12.73 12.27 -1.53
CA TRP A 128 -13.88 11.53 -2.05
C TRP A 128 -15.16 12.39 -2.13
N ARG A 129 -15.41 13.22 -1.12
CA ARG A 129 -16.61 14.08 -1.06
C ARG A 129 -16.48 15.39 -1.83
N ASP A 130 -15.25 15.74 -2.21
CA ASP A 130 -14.89 17.06 -2.68
C ASP A 130 -14.54 17.07 -4.18
N THR A 131 -13.98 15.99 -4.72
CA THR A 131 -13.60 15.92 -6.13
C THR A 131 -13.56 14.51 -6.70
N ASP A 132 -13.57 14.42 -8.03
CA ASP A 132 -13.22 13.20 -8.74
C ASP A 132 -11.72 13.20 -9.03
N TYR A 133 -11.05 12.09 -8.68
CA TYR A 133 -9.58 11.97 -8.78
C TYR A 133 -9.06 12.23 -10.20
N PHE A 134 -9.82 11.85 -11.23
CA PHE A 134 -9.41 11.97 -12.62
C PHE A 134 -9.91 13.28 -13.26
N SER A 135 -10.52 14.18 -12.50
CA SER A 135 -10.92 15.51 -12.99
C SER A 135 -9.72 16.46 -13.13
N ARG A 136 -9.84 17.50 -13.96
CA ARG A 136 -8.83 18.58 -14.00
C ARG A 136 -8.83 19.42 -12.71
N ALA A 137 -9.97 19.50 -12.03
CA ALA A 137 -10.07 20.22 -10.75
C ALA A 137 -9.23 19.58 -9.64
N ALA A 138 -8.98 18.26 -9.72
CA ALA A 138 -8.13 17.55 -8.77
C ALA A 138 -6.65 17.96 -8.90
N GLU A 139 -6.17 18.28 -10.11
CA GLU A 139 -4.78 18.71 -10.36
C GLU A 139 -4.44 20.02 -9.65
N ALA A 140 -5.45 20.85 -9.37
CA ALA A 140 -5.28 22.11 -8.65
C ALA A 140 -5.21 21.95 -7.12
N LYS A 141 -5.43 20.75 -6.57
CA LYS A 141 -5.43 20.51 -5.12
C LYS A 141 -4.04 20.09 -4.63
N PRO A 142 -3.30 20.94 -3.89
CA PRO A 142 -1.88 20.68 -3.59
C PRO A 142 -1.65 19.39 -2.79
N LEU A 143 -2.58 19.07 -1.88
CA LEU A 143 -2.48 17.92 -1.00
C LEU A 143 -3.24 16.69 -1.53
N LEU A 144 -3.74 16.68 -2.77
CA LEU A 144 -4.54 15.56 -3.29
C LEU A 144 -3.87 14.21 -3.01
N HIS A 145 -2.59 14.10 -3.38
CA HIS A 145 -1.76 12.88 -3.34
C HIS A 145 -1.68 12.20 -1.96
N VAL A 146 -1.93 12.92 -0.86
CA VAL A 146 -1.88 12.34 0.50
C VAL A 146 -3.11 11.50 0.84
N TRP A 147 -4.09 11.42 -0.08
CA TRP A 147 -5.24 10.53 0.08
C TRP A 147 -4.80 9.08 0.29
N SER A 148 -3.80 8.60 -0.44
CA SER A 148 -3.33 7.22 -0.37
C SER A 148 -2.68 6.91 0.98
N LEU A 149 -1.98 7.89 1.55
CA LEU A 149 -1.45 7.81 2.92
C LEU A 149 -2.59 7.67 3.95
N GLY A 150 -3.71 8.38 3.76
CA GLY A 150 -4.89 8.24 4.62
C GLY A 150 -5.46 6.81 4.60
N VAL A 151 -5.58 6.20 3.41
CA VAL A 151 -6.00 4.80 3.27
C VAL A 151 -5.03 3.85 3.96
N GLU A 152 -3.74 4.03 3.72
CA GLU A 152 -2.67 3.20 4.28
C GLU A 152 -2.65 3.27 5.82
N GLU A 153 -2.73 4.45 6.41
CA GLU A 153 -2.74 4.62 7.87
C GLU A 153 -4.03 4.11 8.51
N GLN A 154 -5.20 4.30 7.87
CA GLN A 154 -6.44 3.68 8.32
C GLN A 154 -6.35 2.15 8.36
N PHE A 155 -5.77 1.55 7.31
CA PHE A 155 -5.48 0.12 7.29
C PHE A 155 -4.51 -0.26 8.41
N TYR A 156 -3.48 0.54 8.65
CA TYR A 156 -2.49 0.29 9.70
C TYR A 156 -3.01 0.47 11.12
N ILE A 157 -4.10 1.19 11.34
CA ILE A 157 -4.77 1.24 12.64
C ILE A 157 -5.56 -0.06 12.90
N ILE A 158 -6.19 -0.62 11.88
CA ILE A 158 -7.10 -1.77 12.03
C ILE A 158 -6.34 -3.10 11.93
N PHE A 159 -5.46 -3.22 10.94
CA PHE A 159 -4.86 -4.48 10.52
C PHE A 159 -3.92 -5.14 11.56
N PRO A 160 -3.06 -4.42 12.29
CA PRO A 160 -2.22 -5.02 13.33
C PRO A 160 -3.03 -5.64 14.45
N LEU A 161 -4.14 -5.01 14.85
CA LEU A 161 -5.05 -5.55 15.86
C LEU A 161 -5.70 -6.84 15.34
N LEU A 162 -6.17 -6.82 14.10
CA LEU A 162 -6.76 -7.99 13.45
C LEU A 162 -5.75 -9.15 13.37
N ILE A 163 -4.54 -8.91 12.88
CA ILE A 163 -3.50 -9.95 12.80
C ILE A 163 -3.11 -10.46 14.18
N ALA A 164 -2.98 -9.60 15.19
CA ALA A 164 -2.63 -10.03 16.54
C ALA A 164 -3.68 -10.97 17.14
N VAL A 165 -4.97 -10.64 16.99
CA VAL A 165 -6.08 -11.46 17.48
C VAL A 165 -6.13 -12.79 16.72
N PHE A 166 -6.13 -12.75 15.39
CA PHE A 166 -6.22 -13.96 14.57
C PHE A 166 -4.99 -14.87 14.75
N ALA A 167 -3.78 -14.32 14.80
CA ALA A 167 -2.58 -15.13 15.05
C ALA A 167 -2.59 -15.79 16.44
N ARG A 168 -3.12 -15.10 17.46
CA ARG A 168 -3.14 -15.59 18.85
C ARG A 168 -4.19 -16.66 19.10
N PHE A 169 -5.39 -16.50 18.55
CA PHE A 169 -6.55 -17.33 18.86
C PHE A 169 -6.91 -18.29 17.73
N TRP A 170 -6.71 -17.90 16.47
CA TRP A 170 -7.10 -18.68 15.29
C TRP A 170 -6.04 -18.68 14.19
N PRO A 171 -4.79 -19.11 14.47
CA PRO A 171 -3.68 -19.03 13.51
C PRO A 171 -3.97 -19.75 12.19
N ARG A 172 -4.69 -20.88 12.24
CA ARG A 172 -5.11 -21.63 11.04
C ARG A 172 -6.19 -20.92 10.21
N ALA A 173 -7.02 -20.08 10.84
CA ALA A 173 -8.07 -19.33 10.16
C ALA A 173 -7.60 -17.96 9.65
N THR A 174 -6.38 -17.52 10.00
CA THR A 174 -5.88 -16.19 9.63
C THR A 174 -5.84 -16.03 8.11
N PHE A 175 -5.22 -16.96 7.38
CA PHE A 175 -5.12 -16.88 5.92
C PHE A 175 -6.49 -16.90 5.21
N PRO A 176 -7.43 -17.82 5.53
CA PRO A 176 -8.80 -17.76 5.00
C PRO A 176 -9.54 -16.46 5.34
N ALA A 177 -9.40 -15.93 6.55
CA ALA A 177 -10.05 -14.69 6.97
C ALA A 177 -9.54 -13.48 6.18
N ILE A 178 -8.21 -13.35 6.03
CA ILE A 178 -7.62 -12.29 5.19
C ILE A 178 -8.07 -12.46 3.74
N THR A 179 -8.09 -13.69 3.21
CA THR A 179 -8.58 -13.95 1.85
C THR A 179 -10.03 -13.50 1.68
N LEU A 180 -10.90 -13.83 2.62
CA LEU A 180 -12.31 -13.41 2.59
C LEU A 180 -12.43 -11.88 2.62
N LEU A 181 -11.72 -11.19 3.51
CA LEU A 181 -11.73 -9.73 3.60
C LEU A 181 -11.22 -9.06 2.32
N THR A 182 -10.16 -9.61 1.72
CA THR A 182 -9.63 -9.17 0.42
C THR A 182 -10.69 -9.31 -0.68
N LEU A 183 -11.37 -10.47 -0.76
CA LEU A 183 -12.41 -10.70 -1.76
C LEU A 183 -13.64 -9.82 -1.56
N VAL A 184 -14.05 -9.58 -0.31
CA VAL A 184 -15.13 -8.65 0.03
C VAL A 184 -14.76 -7.22 -0.39
N SER A 185 -13.53 -6.78 -0.12
CA SER A 185 -13.06 -5.46 -0.54
C SER A 185 -12.98 -5.33 -2.07
N LEU A 186 -12.55 -6.37 -2.78
CA LEU A 186 -12.52 -6.40 -4.23
C LEU A 186 -13.94 -6.35 -4.81
N ALA A 187 -14.89 -7.10 -4.24
CA ALA A 187 -16.28 -7.04 -4.62
C ALA A 187 -16.88 -5.64 -4.38
N ALA A 188 -16.54 -4.99 -3.26
CA ALA A 188 -16.93 -3.62 -2.97
C ALA A 188 -16.33 -2.63 -3.98
N ASN A 189 -15.08 -2.82 -4.43
CA ASN A 189 -14.47 -2.03 -5.50
C ASN A 189 -15.26 -2.16 -6.80
N CYS A 190 -15.52 -3.38 -7.24
CA CYS A 190 -16.30 -3.68 -8.45
C CYS A 190 -17.71 -3.07 -8.38
N LEU A 191 -18.35 -3.14 -7.22
CA LEU A 191 -19.67 -2.55 -7.00
C LEU A 191 -19.62 -1.02 -7.03
N ALA A 192 -18.62 -0.41 -6.37
CA ALA A 192 -18.43 1.03 -6.37
C ALA A 192 -18.20 1.57 -7.78
N LEU A 193 -17.40 0.89 -8.61
CA LEU A 193 -17.19 1.26 -10.01
C LEU A 193 -18.49 1.21 -10.83
N LYS A 194 -19.37 0.24 -10.55
CA LYS A 194 -20.64 0.08 -11.27
C LYS A 194 -21.70 1.10 -10.85
N VAL A 195 -21.78 1.43 -9.56
CA VAL A 195 -22.93 2.17 -8.99
C VAL A 195 -22.55 3.56 -8.46
N GLY A 196 -21.35 3.71 -7.90
CA GLY A 196 -20.87 4.94 -7.26
C GLY A 196 -19.88 5.77 -8.08
N GLY A 197 -19.45 5.27 -9.24
CA GLY A 197 -18.43 5.91 -10.08
C GLY A 197 -16.99 5.68 -9.61
N ALA A 198 -16.03 6.31 -10.29
CA ALA A 198 -14.60 6.09 -10.07
C ALA A 198 -14.11 6.64 -8.71
N SER A 199 -14.63 7.78 -8.25
CA SER A 199 -14.19 8.44 -7.01
C SER A 199 -14.25 7.55 -5.75
N PRO A 200 -15.40 6.95 -5.34
CA PRO A 200 -15.44 6.07 -4.17
C PRO A 200 -14.61 4.80 -4.33
N ALA A 201 -14.48 4.28 -5.55
CA ALA A 201 -13.65 3.11 -5.84
C ALA A 201 -12.16 3.41 -5.68
N PHE A 202 -11.76 4.67 -5.90
CA PHE A 202 -10.36 5.08 -5.87
C PHE A 202 -9.92 5.58 -4.48
N PHE A 203 -10.74 6.37 -3.79
CA PHE A 203 -10.33 7.00 -2.53
C PHE A 203 -10.55 6.14 -1.28
N LEU A 204 -11.57 5.29 -1.23
CA LEU A 204 -12.02 4.73 0.06
C LEU A 204 -11.28 3.45 0.46
N LEU A 205 -11.00 3.30 1.77
CA LEU A 205 -10.37 2.09 2.30
C LEU A 205 -11.16 0.80 1.97
N PRO A 206 -12.50 0.72 2.16
CA PRO A 206 -13.24 -0.52 1.90
C PRO A 206 -13.13 -1.01 0.45
N THR A 207 -12.95 -0.10 -0.51
CA THR A 207 -12.82 -0.42 -1.93
C THR A 207 -11.35 -0.62 -2.36
N ARG A 208 -10.38 -0.21 -1.54
CA ARG A 208 -8.93 -0.32 -1.85
C ARG A 208 -8.19 -1.33 -0.98
N ALA A 209 -8.79 -1.78 0.11
CA ALA A 209 -8.18 -2.71 1.06
C ALA A 209 -7.79 -4.06 0.42
N TRP A 210 -8.36 -4.44 -0.72
CA TRP A 210 -7.99 -5.65 -1.44
C TRP A 210 -6.54 -5.64 -1.93
N GLU A 211 -5.95 -4.48 -2.22
CA GLU A 211 -4.54 -4.37 -2.64
C GLU A 211 -3.60 -4.67 -1.47
N LEU A 212 -3.85 -4.03 -0.32
CA LEU A 212 -3.15 -4.31 0.93
C LEU A 212 -3.36 -5.77 1.36
N GLY A 213 -4.59 -6.26 1.23
CA GLY A 213 -4.99 -7.64 1.53
C GLY A 213 -4.34 -8.67 0.61
N ALA A 214 -4.15 -8.36 -0.67
CA ALA A 214 -3.40 -9.18 -1.61
C ALA A 214 -1.93 -9.34 -1.18
N GLY A 215 -1.30 -8.24 -0.78
CA GLY A 215 0.04 -8.27 -0.20
C GLY A 215 0.09 -9.14 1.05
N ALA A 216 -0.89 -8.99 1.93
CA ALA A 216 -1.02 -9.80 3.14
C ALA A 216 -1.20 -11.30 2.84
N MET A 217 -2.00 -11.65 1.84
CA MET A 217 -2.16 -13.04 1.38
C MET A 217 -0.83 -13.62 0.92
N ILE A 218 -0.02 -12.85 0.20
CA ILE A 218 1.29 -13.33 -0.28
C ILE A 218 2.25 -13.54 0.88
N ALA A 219 2.23 -12.67 1.89
CA ALA A 219 3.01 -12.85 3.11
C ALA A 219 2.60 -14.10 3.92
N LEU A 220 1.31 -14.42 3.94
CA LEU A 220 0.74 -15.53 4.73
C LEU A 220 0.62 -16.86 3.97
N LEU A 221 0.65 -16.84 2.63
CA LEU A 221 0.47 -18.00 1.75
C LEU A 221 1.32 -19.17 2.25
N PRO A 222 0.85 -20.39 2.52
CA PRO A 222 1.65 -21.53 3.00
C PRO A 222 2.87 -21.91 2.12
N ALA A 223 3.95 -22.43 2.71
CA ALA A 223 5.22 -22.68 1.98
C ALA A 223 5.15 -23.87 1.03
N SER A 224 4.19 -24.77 1.27
CA SER A 224 3.82 -25.86 0.39
C SER A 224 3.11 -25.36 -0.88
N LEU A 225 2.44 -24.21 -0.82
CA LEU A 225 1.67 -23.63 -1.93
C LEU A 225 2.45 -22.54 -2.68
N ALA A 226 3.59 -22.12 -2.14
CA ALA A 226 4.44 -21.12 -2.76
C ALA A 226 5.12 -21.66 -4.03
N PRO A 227 5.04 -20.95 -5.17
CA PRO A 227 5.77 -21.34 -6.38
C PRO A 227 7.29 -21.30 -6.13
N ARG A 228 8.03 -22.22 -6.77
CA ARG A 228 9.50 -22.35 -6.62
C ARG A 228 10.19 -22.47 -7.98
N GLY A 229 11.47 -22.14 -8.02
CA GLY A 229 12.31 -22.29 -9.21
C GLY A 229 11.75 -21.57 -10.43
N THR A 230 11.72 -22.25 -11.57
CA THR A 230 11.27 -21.69 -12.85
C THR A 230 9.82 -21.18 -12.82
N THR A 231 8.92 -21.85 -12.10
CA THR A 231 7.52 -21.41 -11.98
C THR A 231 7.43 -20.04 -11.31
N ALA A 232 8.25 -19.80 -10.28
CA ALA A 232 8.30 -18.51 -9.61
C ALA A 232 8.84 -17.43 -10.55
N GLY A 233 9.93 -17.70 -11.28
CA GLY A 233 10.49 -16.74 -12.26
C GLY A 233 9.57 -16.45 -13.46
N LEU A 234 8.77 -17.43 -13.89
CA LEU A 234 7.77 -17.23 -14.95
C LEU A 234 6.62 -16.37 -14.48
N LEU A 235 6.05 -16.67 -13.30
CA LEU A 235 5.06 -15.80 -12.67
C LEU A 235 5.66 -14.38 -12.54
N GLY A 236 6.93 -14.31 -12.12
CA GLY A 236 7.88 -13.19 -12.19
C GLY A 236 7.65 -12.25 -13.34
N SER A 237 8.02 -12.81 -14.46
CA SER A 237 8.05 -12.14 -15.74
C SER A 237 6.64 -11.77 -16.20
N ILE A 238 5.65 -12.67 -16.00
CA ILE A 238 4.24 -12.41 -16.33
C ILE A 238 3.72 -11.20 -15.57
N GLY A 239 4.02 -11.13 -14.27
CA GLY A 239 3.68 -9.97 -13.48
C GLY A 239 4.34 -8.72 -14.01
N ALA A 240 5.67 -8.70 -14.14
CA ALA A 240 6.39 -7.51 -14.55
C ALA A 240 5.86 -6.97 -15.89
N VAL A 241 5.58 -7.88 -16.83
CA VAL A 241 4.94 -7.56 -18.11
C VAL A 241 3.52 -7.03 -17.91
N ALA A 242 2.71 -7.62 -17.04
CA ALA A 242 1.37 -7.13 -16.73
C ALA A 242 1.40 -5.70 -16.19
N ILE A 243 2.29 -5.39 -15.23
CA ILE A 243 2.50 -4.01 -14.73
C ILE A 243 2.89 -3.08 -15.86
N LEU A 244 3.87 -3.47 -16.67
CA LEU A 244 4.32 -2.64 -17.78
C LEU A 244 3.17 -2.34 -18.76
N ILE A 245 2.40 -3.36 -19.12
CA ILE A 245 1.21 -3.22 -19.98
C ILE A 245 0.18 -2.30 -19.33
N GLY A 246 -0.15 -2.52 -18.06
CA GLY A 246 -1.15 -1.72 -17.35
C GLY A 246 -0.75 -0.25 -17.21
N ILE A 247 0.53 0.02 -17.00
CA ILE A 247 1.10 1.37 -16.89
C ILE A 247 1.10 2.10 -18.24
N ILE A 248 1.47 1.41 -19.32
CA ILE A 248 1.56 1.99 -20.68
C ILE A 248 0.17 2.14 -21.30
N SER A 249 -0.66 1.11 -21.19
CA SER A 249 -1.95 0.99 -21.86
C SER A 249 -2.99 0.50 -20.84
N PRO A 250 -3.41 1.36 -19.89
CA PRO A 250 -4.47 1.00 -18.97
C PRO A 250 -5.72 0.64 -19.77
N LEU A 251 -6.29 -0.53 -19.49
CA LEU A 251 -7.53 -0.97 -20.12
C LEU A 251 -8.60 0.10 -19.84
N GLN A 252 -9.05 0.79 -20.89
CA GLN A 252 -9.98 1.91 -20.77
C GLN A 252 -11.35 1.54 -20.17
N THR A 253 -11.64 0.25 -19.98
CA THR A 253 -13.01 -0.22 -19.77
C THR A 253 -13.37 -0.57 -18.33
N TYR A 254 -12.48 -1.05 -17.45
CA TYR A 254 -12.91 -1.42 -16.08
C TYR A 254 -11.78 -1.46 -15.06
N GLY A 255 -11.73 -0.45 -14.18
CA GLY A 255 -11.13 -0.52 -12.84
C GLY A 255 -9.66 -0.97 -12.74
N PRO A 256 -9.08 -0.95 -11.54
CA PRO A 256 -7.85 -1.69 -11.29
C PRO A 256 -8.19 -3.19 -11.29
N ILE A 257 -8.27 -3.81 -12.48
CA ILE A 257 -8.07 -5.26 -12.58
C ILE A 257 -6.68 -5.55 -12.00
N PRO A 258 -6.43 -6.69 -11.33
CA PRO A 258 -5.27 -6.89 -10.45
C PRO A 258 -3.98 -7.02 -11.26
N VAL A 259 -3.50 -5.93 -11.85
CA VAL A 259 -2.22 -5.90 -12.56
C VAL A 259 -1.07 -6.08 -11.55
N ALA A 260 -1.29 -5.68 -10.29
CA ALA A 260 -0.32 -5.84 -9.20
C ALA A 260 -0.28 -7.26 -8.59
N LEU A 261 -1.33 -8.07 -8.75
CA LEU A 261 -1.40 -9.40 -8.11
C LEU A 261 -0.37 -10.39 -8.70
N PRO A 262 -0.23 -10.50 -10.05
CA PRO A 262 0.79 -11.34 -10.63
C PRO A 262 2.21 -10.88 -10.31
N VAL A 263 2.47 -9.59 -10.06
CA VAL A 263 3.81 -9.04 -9.71
C VAL A 263 4.31 -9.38 -8.32
N VAL A 264 3.42 -9.47 -7.35
CA VAL A 264 3.86 -9.81 -6.00
C VAL A 264 3.94 -11.34 -5.81
N ILE A 265 3.20 -12.11 -6.62
CA ILE A 265 3.35 -13.58 -6.76
C ILE A 265 4.64 -13.95 -7.55
N ALA A 266 5.10 -13.01 -8.36
CA ALA A 266 6.16 -13.13 -9.37
C ALA A 266 7.59 -13.08 -8.84
N GLU A 267 7.84 -12.26 -7.84
CA GLU A 267 9.17 -12.06 -7.28
C GLU A 267 9.61 -13.34 -6.55
N GLY A 268 10.07 -14.33 -7.32
CA GLY A 268 10.46 -15.67 -6.90
C GLY A 268 11.60 -15.71 -5.88
N GLU A 269 12.25 -14.57 -5.65
CA GLU A 269 13.23 -14.37 -4.58
C GLU A 269 12.57 -14.13 -3.20
N LEU A 270 11.32 -13.64 -3.11
CA LEU A 270 10.55 -13.63 -1.85
C LEU A 270 10.39 -15.03 -1.26
N PHE A 271 10.24 -16.03 -2.13
CA PHE A 271 9.96 -17.41 -1.74
C PHE A 271 11.23 -18.20 -1.40
N ARG A 272 12.40 -17.79 -1.90
CA ARG A 272 13.71 -18.35 -1.51
C ARG A 272 14.00 -18.13 -0.03
N PHE A 273 13.72 -16.93 0.50
CA PHE A 273 13.91 -16.68 1.93
C PHE A 273 12.95 -17.51 2.78
N ARG A 274 11.78 -17.88 2.26
CA ARG A 274 10.80 -18.67 3.01
C ARG A 274 11.17 -20.15 3.18
N SER A 275 11.85 -20.77 2.21
CA SER A 275 12.35 -22.14 2.43
C SER A 275 13.48 -22.15 3.46
N ILE A 276 14.44 -21.22 3.35
CA ILE A 276 15.55 -21.05 4.30
C ILE A 276 15.01 -20.68 5.71
N PHE A 277 13.96 -19.86 5.77
CA PHE A 277 13.35 -19.39 7.01
C PHE A 277 12.48 -20.44 7.71
N ASN A 278 11.74 -21.26 6.97
CA ASN A 278 11.00 -22.39 7.55
C ASN A 278 11.95 -23.50 8.01
N GLU A 279 13.06 -23.73 7.30
CA GLU A 279 14.13 -24.60 7.78
C GLU A 279 14.73 -24.08 9.09
N ALA A 280 14.94 -22.77 9.22
CA ALA A 280 15.44 -22.16 10.45
C ALA A 280 14.43 -22.18 11.63
N LEU A 281 13.12 -22.12 11.36
CA LEU A 281 12.07 -22.26 12.38
C LEU A 281 11.82 -23.73 12.77
N ALA A 282 11.94 -24.67 11.84
CA ALA A 282 11.86 -26.10 12.11
C ALA A 282 13.12 -26.64 12.82
N ALA A 283 14.25 -25.93 12.71
CA ALA A 283 15.51 -26.24 13.38
C ALA A 283 15.65 -25.64 14.79
N GLN A 284 14.63 -24.95 15.32
CA GLN A 284 14.62 -24.59 16.73
C GLN A 284 14.03 -25.74 17.56
N PRO A 285 14.72 -26.21 18.61
CA PRO A 285 14.33 -27.38 19.40
C PRO A 285 13.03 -27.20 20.18
#